data_AF-A0A958AHE6-F1
#
_entry.id   AF-A0A958AHE6-F1
#
_cell.length_a   1.000
_cell.length_b   1.000
_cell.length_c   1.000
_cell.angle_alpha   90.00
_cell.angle_beta   90.00
_cell.angle_gamma   90.00
#
_symmetry.space_group_name_H-M   'P 1'
#
loop_
_entity.id
_entity.type
_entity.pdbx_description
1 polymer ?
#
loop_
_entity_poly.entity_id
_entity_poly.type
_entity_poly.pdbx_seq_one_letter_code
_entity_poly.pdbx_strand_id
1 'polypeptide(L)'
;MPKPIAADTIRRLFDVAASALGLLLLSPLLLLLAIWVRLDSPGPIFYRARRVGRGGDLFALYKFRSMVVDADRQGPGITVSADRRVTRAGRFLRRTKLDELPQLLNV
;
A
#
# COMPACT_ATOMS: atom_id res chain seq x y z
N MET A 1 28.25 -11.63 -7.46
CA MET A 1 28.73 -12.10 -6.15
C MET A 1 27.53 -12.48 -5.29
N PRO A 2 27.41 -13.72 -4.79
CA PRO A 2 26.38 -14.06 -3.81
C PRO A 2 26.63 -13.27 -2.52
N LYS A 3 25.59 -12.67 -1.95
CA LYS A 3 25.68 -11.96 -0.66
C LYS A 3 25.79 -12.99 0.47
N PRO A 4 26.51 -12.70 1.56
CA PRO A 4 26.62 -13.61 2.69
C PRO A 4 25.25 -13.85 3.33
N ILE A 5 24.86 -15.14 3.40
CA ILE A 5 23.53 -15.62 3.79
C ILE A 5 23.13 -15.17 5.21
N ALA A 6 24.11 -15.04 6.11
CA ALA A 6 23.90 -14.60 7.50
C ALA A 6 23.49 -13.12 7.63
N ALA A 7 24.06 -12.23 6.80
CA ALA A 7 23.73 -10.80 6.82
C ALA A 7 22.29 -10.56 6.34
N ASP A 8 21.83 -11.35 5.36
CA ASP A 8 20.46 -11.28 4.86
C ASP A 8 19.43 -11.82 5.87
N THR A 9 19.80 -12.78 6.72
CA THR A 9 18.90 -13.38 7.72
C THR A 9 18.64 -12.43 8.89
N ILE A 10 19.69 -11.82 9.47
CA ILE A 10 19.54 -10.84 10.57
C ILE A 10 18.73 -9.63 10.08
N ARG A 11 19.03 -9.14 8.87
CA ARG A 11 18.27 -8.07 8.25
C ARG A 11 16.81 -8.45 8.08
N ARG A 12 16.52 -9.66 7.60
CA ARG A 12 15.15 -10.15 7.43
C ARG A 12 14.40 -10.20 8.76
N LEU A 13 15.04 -10.69 9.82
CA LEU A 13 14.43 -10.75 11.14
C LEU A 13 14.11 -9.34 11.67
N PHE A 14 15.04 -8.40 11.50
CA PHE A 14 14.82 -7.00 11.86
C PHE A 14 13.66 -6.38 11.08
N ASP A 15 13.65 -6.55 9.74
CA ASP A 15 12.61 -5.99 8.87
C ASP A 15 11.21 -6.51 9.26
N VAL A 16 11.09 -7.82 9.53
CA VAL A 16 9.83 -8.45 9.97
C VAL A 16 9.42 -7.98 11.37
N ALA A 17 10.35 -7.93 12.32
CA ALA A 17 10.05 -7.50 13.69
C ALA A 17 9.62 -6.03 13.75
N ALA A 18 10.34 -5.15 13.04
CA ALA A 18 10.00 -3.73 12.93
C ALA A 18 8.63 -3.53 12.26
N SER A 19 8.32 -4.30 11.20
CA SER A 19 7.04 -4.20 10.50
C SER A 19 5.89 -4.73 11.34
N ALA A 20 6.08 -5.84 12.06
CA ALA A 20 5.08 -6.38 12.98
C ALA A 20 4.77 -5.39 14.12
N LEU A 21 5.81 -4.79 14.72
CA LEU A 21 5.63 -3.75 15.74
C LEU A 21 4.93 -2.51 15.17
N GLY A 22 5.34 -2.06 13.98
CA GLY A 22 4.70 -0.95 13.28
C GLY A 22 3.22 -1.21 13.01
N LEU A 23 2.87 -2.40 12.50
CA LEU A 23 1.48 -2.81 12.28
C LEU A 23 0.67 -2.86 13.57
N LEU A 24 1.25 -3.37 14.66
CA LEU A 24 0.57 -3.43 15.96
C LEU A 24 0.25 -2.02 16.47
N LEU A 25 1.25 -1.12 16.50
CA LEU A 25 1.10 0.25 16.98
C LEU A 25 0.17 1.10 16.09
N LEU A 26 0.23 0.88 14.77
CA LEU A 26 -0.61 1.62 13.81
C LEU A 26 -1.97 0.97 13.59
N SER A 27 -2.25 -0.21 14.15
CA SER A 27 -3.50 -0.95 13.89
C SER A 27 -4.78 -0.15 14.15
N PRO A 28 -4.89 0.70 15.20
CA PRO A 28 -6.11 1.50 15.39
C PRO A 28 -6.29 2.52 14.27
N LEU A 29 -5.20 3.18 13.85
CA LEU A 29 -5.22 4.14 12.75
C LEU A 29 -5.56 3.44 11.43
N LEU A 30 -4.92 2.30 11.13
CA LEU A 30 -5.18 1.51 9.92
C LEU A 30 -6.65 1.07 9.83
N LEU A 31 -7.25 0.67 10.95
CA LEU A 31 -8.66 0.31 11.00
C LEU A 31 -9.57 1.51 10.70
N LEU A 32 -9.30 2.68 11.29
CA LEU A 32 -10.07 3.90 11.00
C LEU A 32 -9.97 4.31 9.54
N LEU A 33 -8.77 4.27 8.96
CA LEU A 33 -8.55 4.56 7.55
C LEU A 33 -9.25 3.53 6.65
N ALA A 34 -9.21 2.25 7.01
CA ALA A 34 -9.89 1.18 6.28
C ALA A 34 -11.41 1.39 6.22
N ILE A 35 -12.02 1.74 7.36
CA ILE A 35 -13.45 2.08 7.44
C ILE A 35 -13.75 3.31 6.58
N TRP A 36 -12.95 4.38 6.69
CA TRP A 36 -13.17 5.59 5.91
C TRP A 36 -13.10 5.33 4.40
N VAL A 37 -12.10 4.57 3.92
CA VAL A 37 -12.00 4.17 2.52
C VAL A 37 -13.23 3.38 2.07
N ARG A 38 -13.70 2.45 2.91
CA ARG A 38 -14.87 1.60 2.60
C ARG A 38 -16.18 2.37 2.53
N LEU A 39 -16.31 3.45 3.31
CA LEU A 39 -17.48 4.33 3.34
C LEU A 39 -17.45 5.39 2.24
N ASP A 40 -16.27 5.87 1.84
CA ASP A 40 -16.13 6.94 0.85
C ASP A 40 -16.44 6.49 -0.59
N SER A 41 -16.27 5.20 -0.90
CA SER A 41 -16.62 4.64 -2.21
C SER A 41 -16.87 3.13 -2.15
N PRO A 42 -17.68 2.55 -3.07
CA PRO A 42 -17.88 1.10 -3.15
C PRO A 42 -16.60 0.38 -3.57
N GLY A 43 -16.44 -0.88 -3.11
CA GLY A 43 -15.35 -1.79 -3.51
C GLY A 43 -14.39 -2.20 -2.38
N PRO A 44 -13.24 -2.82 -2.71
CA PRO A 44 -12.26 -3.32 -1.74
C PRO A 44 -11.43 -2.22 -1.08
N ILE A 45 -11.09 -2.39 0.20
CA ILE A 45 -10.30 -1.42 0.99
C ILE A 45 -8.88 -1.26 0.42
N PHE A 46 -8.27 -2.35 -0.04
CA PHE A 46 -6.90 -2.36 -0.54
C PHE A 46 -6.87 -2.36 -2.07
N TYR A 47 -5.93 -1.59 -2.61
CA TYR A 47 -5.44 -1.70 -3.97
C TYR A 47 -4.13 -2.50 -3.99
N ARG A 48 -3.94 -3.35 -5.00
CA ARG A 48 -2.77 -4.21 -5.16
C ARG A 48 -2.02 -3.81 -6.43
N ALA A 49 -0.90 -3.12 -6.29
CA ALA A 49 -0.06 -2.73 -7.42
C ALA A 49 0.93 -3.85 -7.74
N ARG A 50 0.99 -4.30 -9.01
CA ARG A 50 2.05 -5.23 -9.43
C ARG A 50 3.40 -4.49 -9.48
N ARG A 51 4.42 -5.05 -8.82
CA ARG A 51 5.79 -4.52 -8.79
C ARG A 51 6.81 -5.63 -8.96
N VAL A 52 7.95 -5.30 -9.54
CA VAL A 52 9.10 -6.20 -9.67
C VAL A 52 9.86 -6.20 -8.33
N GLY A 53 10.06 -7.39 -7.78
CA GLY A 53 10.72 -7.63 -6.51
C GLY A 53 12.13 -8.24 -6.68
N ARG A 54 12.58 -8.94 -5.63
CA ARG A 54 13.87 -9.63 -5.62
C ARG A 54 13.88 -10.70 -6.71
N GLY A 55 14.98 -10.81 -7.46
CA GLY A 55 15.13 -11.83 -8.50
C GLY A 55 14.31 -11.58 -9.78
N GLY A 56 13.64 -10.44 -9.90
CA GLY A 56 12.75 -10.14 -11.03
C GLY A 56 11.31 -10.65 -10.83
N ASP A 57 11.02 -11.30 -9.70
CA ASP A 57 9.70 -11.85 -9.42
C ASP A 57 8.67 -10.75 -9.18
N LEU A 58 7.48 -10.92 -9.76
CA LEU A 58 6.38 -9.99 -9.55
C LEU A 58 5.70 -10.26 -8.19
N PHE A 59 5.41 -9.19 -7.45
CA PHE A 59 4.61 -9.25 -6.24
C PHE A 59 3.53 -8.16 -6.21
N ALA A 60 2.52 -8.38 -5.37
CA ALA A 60 1.43 -7.43 -5.15
C ALA A 60 1.76 -6.52 -3.96
N LEU A 61 2.07 -5.25 -4.25
CA LEU A 61 2.28 -4.22 -3.24
C LEU A 61 0.93 -3.67 -2.75
N TYR A 62 0.68 -3.74 -1.45
CA TYR A 62 -0.56 -3.29 -0.82
C TYR A 62 -0.56 -1.78 -0.60
N LYS A 63 -1.68 -1.14 -0.95
CA LYS A 63 -1.98 0.25 -0.59
C LYS A 63 -3.45 0.36 -0.20
N PHE A 64 -3.82 1.39 0.57
CA PHE A 64 -5.24 1.75 0.64
C PHE A 64 -5.72 2.23 -0.72
N ARG A 65 -6.95 1.86 -1.06
CA ARG A 65 -7.60 2.30 -2.29
C ARG A 65 -7.81 3.82 -2.22
N SER A 66 -7.14 4.54 -3.11
CA SER A 66 -7.29 6.00 -3.23
C SER A 66 -8.09 6.43 -4.47
N MET A 67 -8.34 5.51 -5.41
CA MET A 67 -9.12 5.76 -6.63
C MET A 67 -10.37 4.90 -6.66
N VAL A 68 -11.38 5.31 -7.43
CA VAL A 68 -12.60 4.50 -7.67
C VAL A 68 -12.24 3.16 -8.31
N VAL A 69 -13.09 2.16 -8.13
CA VAL A 69 -12.96 0.87 -8.82
C VAL A 69 -12.97 1.10 -10.33
N ASP A 70 -12.15 0.34 -11.06
CA ASP A 70 -11.97 0.46 -12.51
C ASP A 70 -11.49 1.84 -12.98
N ALA A 71 -10.77 2.60 -12.14
CA ALA A 71 -10.17 3.87 -12.52
C ALA A 71 -9.32 3.77 -13.81
N ASP A 72 -8.63 2.65 -14.02
CA ASP A 72 -7.80 2.40 -15.20
C ASP A 72 -8.64 2.31 -16.50
N ARG A 73 -9.94 1.99 -16.39
CA ARG A 73 -10.88 1.92 -17.53
C ARG A 73 -11.55 3.27 -17.81
N GLN A 74 -11.41 4.24 -16.91
CA GLN A 74 -12.15 5.51 -16.92
C GLN A 74 -11.29 6.72 -17.28
N GLY A 75 -10.02 6.53 -17.63
CA GLY A 75 -9.13 7.63 -17.97
C GLY A 75 -7.70 7.20 -18.30
N PRO A 76 -6.78 8.16 -18.47
CA PRO A 76 -5.39 7.89 -18.80
C PRO A 76 -4.73 6.97 -17.77
N GLY A 77 -3.77 6.15 -18.20
CA GLY A 77 -2.96 5.28 -17.31
C GLY A 77 -2.08 6.04 -16.31
N ILE A 78 -2.11 7.37 -16.34
CA ILE A 78 -1.42 8.27 -15.41
C ILE A 78 -2.45 9.11 -14.65
N THR A 79 -2.17 9.40 -13.39
CA THR A 79 -2.99 10.31 -12.60
C THR A 79 -2.67 11.75 -12.96
N VAL A 80 -3.68 12.56 -13.25
CA VAL A 80 -3.52 13.99 -13.55
C VAL A 80 -3.84 14.87 -12.34
N SER A 81 -3.54 16.17 -12.41
CA SER A 81 -3.98 17.11 -11.38
C SER A 81 -5.51 17.16 -11.34
N ALA A 82 -6.09 17.21 -10.13
CA ALA A 82 -7.54 17.17 -9.90
C ALA A 82 -8.27 15.98 -10.56
N ASP A 83 -7.60 14.82 -10.66
CA ASP A 83 -8.18 13.61 -11.25
C ASP A 83 -9.48 13.19 -10.53
N ARG A 84 -10.58 13.17 -11.30
CA ARG A 84 -11.94 12.83 -10.82
C ARG A 84 -12.05 11.41 -10.31
N ARG A 85 -11.15 10.51 -10.73
CA ARG A 85 -11.10 9.12 -10.28
C ARG A 85 -10.56 8.99 -8.86
N VAL A 86 -9.92 10.03 -8.32
CA VAL A 86 -9.42 10.03 -6.93
C VAL A 86 -10.58 10.35 -5.98
N THR A 87 -10.76 9.46 -5.01
CA THR A 87 -11.81 9.57 -3.96
C THR A 87 -11.49 10.69 -2.97
N ARG A 88 -12.43 11.07 -2.09
CA ARG A 88 -12.18 12.14 -1.10
C ARG A 88 -11.19 11.64 -0.05
N ALA A 89 -11.40 10.43 0.47
CA ALA A 89 -10.46 9.74 1.35
C ALA A 89 -9.12 9.57 0.64
N GLY A 90 -9.12 9.15 -0.63
CA GLY A 90 -7.92 8.98 -1.44
C GLY A 90 -7.09 10.25 -1.62
N ARG A 91 -7.73 11.42 -1.78
CA ARG A 91 -7.03 12.71 -1.81
C ARG A 91 -6.25 12.96 -0.52
N PHE A 92 -6.88 12.73 0.63
CA PHE A 92 -6.23 12.89 1.93
C PHE A 92 -5.10 11.89 2.10
N LEU A 93 -5.37 10.61 1.88
CA LEU A 93 -4.40 9.52 2.04
C LEU A 93 -3.14 9.73 1.19
N ARG A 94 -3.29 10.12 -0.09
CA ARG A 94 -2.16 10.38 -1.00
C ARG A 94 -1.34 11.60 -0.59
N ARG A 95 -1.98 12.63 -0.04
CA ARG A 95 -1.30 13.84 0.45
C ARG A 95 -0.46 13.55 1.68
N THR A 96 -0.94 12.67 2.56
CA THR A 96 -0.28 12.31 3.82
C THR A 96 0.57 11.04 3.72
N LYS A 97 0.57 10.35 2.57
CA LYS A 97 1.22 9.05 2.36
C LYS A 97 0.67 7.91 3.24
N LEU A 98 -0.47 8.13 3.88
CA LEU A 98 -1.13 7.11 4.69
C LEU A 98 -1.65 5.95 3.84
N ASP A 99 -1.86 6.15 2.52
CA ASP A 99 -2.19 5.07 1.61
C ASP A 99 -1.10 4.00 1.50
N GLU A 100 0.13 4.31 1.89
CA GLU A 100 1.29 3.43 1.77
C GLU A 100 1.56 2.59 3.02
N LEU A 101 0.94 2.89 4.16
CA LEU A 101 1.14 2.12 5.40
C LEU A 101 0.82 0.62 5.29
N PRO A 102 -0.19 0.17 4.50
CA PRO A 102 -0.41 -1.25 4.28
C PRO A 102 0.78 -2.00 3.64
N GLN A 103 1.77 -1.30 3.07
CA GLN A 103 3.00 -1.92 2.55
C GLN A 103 3.82 -2.60 3.64
N LEU A 104 3.61 -2.29 4.92
CA LEU A 104 4.23 -3.03 6.02
C LEU A 104 3.85 -4.52 6.01
N LEU A 105 2.70 -4.89 5.40
CA LEU A 105 2.31 -6.28 5.18
C LEU A 105 3.14 -6.98 4.10
N ASN A 106 3.86 -6.22 3.26
CA ASN A 106 4.73 -6.76 2.21
C ASN A 106 6.16 -7.02 2.66
N VAL A 107 6.54 -6.54 3.84
CA VAL A 107 7.88 -6.75 4.41
C VAL A 107 8.02 -8.20 4.84
#